data_AF-A0A849QN95-F1
#
_entry.id   AF-A0A849QN95-F1
#
_cell.length_a   1.000
_cell.length_b   1.000
_cell.length_c   1.000
_cell.angle_alpha   90.00
_cell.angle_beta   90.00
_cell.angle_gamma   90.00
#
_symmetry.space_group_name_H-M   'P 1'
#
loop_
_entity.id
_entity.type
_entity.pdbx_description
1 polymer ?
#
loop_
_entity_poly.entity_id
_entity_poly.type
_entity_poly.pdbx_seq_one_letter_code
_entity_poly.pdbx_strand_id
1 'polypeptide(L)'
;MNKMLTLVNYLYLLTKEIKEAKYMEVIDEGINALVRQNIYSSKEEVITDAVRALLELKPGLKIEIAINLYKNRKVSLWKAAETAGLGMEEFKEILSARNIKIEIGGTKEGSKQRIKDALGA
;
A
#
# COMPACT_ATOMS: atom_id res chain seq x y z
N MET A 1 36.28 -21.47 -10.97
CA MET A 1 35.15 -20.50 -10.92
C MET A 1 35.48 -19.36 -11.87
N ASN A 2 34.65 -19.14 -12.89
CA ASN A 2 35.04 -18.45 -14.13
C ASN A 2 35.02 -16.92 -13.97
N LYS A 3 36.18 -16.27 -13.81
CA LYS A 3 36.31 -14.80 -13.66
C LYS A 3 35.59 -14.03 -14.78
N MET A 4 35.54 -14.59 -15.99
CA MET A 4 34.83 -14.00 -17.13
C MET A 4 33.31 -13.89 -16.86
N LEU A 5 32.70 -14.91 -16.26
CA LEU A 5 31.26 -14.89 -15.94
C LEU A 5 30.93 -13.82 -14.89
N THR A 6 31.80 -13.64 -13.90
CA THR A 6 31.66 -12.58 -12.90
C THR A 6 31.77 -11.19 -13.52
N LEU A 7 32.73 -10.97 -14.42
CA LEU A 7 32.91 -9.70 -15.14
C LEU A 7 31.70 -9.36 -16.02
N VAL A 8 31.16 -10.33 -16.76
CA VAL A 8 29.97 -10.11 -17.61
C VAL A 8 28.75 -9.76 -16.76
N ASN A 9 28.53 -10.45 -15.64
CA ASN A 9 27.40 -10.16 -14.75
C ASN A 9 27.54 -8.78 -14.08
N TYR A 10 28.75 -8.39 -13.68
CA TYR A 10 29.02 -7.07 -13.12
C TYR A 10 28.75 -5.95 -14.14
N LEU A 11 29.21 -6.13 -15.39
CA LEU A 11 28.96 -5.17 -16.46
C LEU A 11 27.45 -5.02 -16.74
N TYR A 12 26.71 -6.13 -16.75
CA TYR A 12 25.26 -6.12 -16.92
C TYR A 12 24.56 -5.31 -15.81
N LEU A 13 24.90 -5.55 -14.55
CA LEU A 13 24.34 -4.81 -13.41
C LEU A 13 24.64 -3.31 -13.50
N LEU A 14 25.90 -2.94 -13.79
CA LEU A 14 26.27 -1.53 -13.96
C LEU A 14 25.49 -0.85 -15.09
N THR A 15 25.36 -1.51 -16.25
CA THR A 15 24.59 -0.93 -17.37
C THR A 15 23.12 -0.75 -17.03
N LYS A 16 22.55 -1.66 -16.22
CA LYS A 16 21.18 -1.57 -15.75
C LYS A 16 21.00 -0.40 -14.79
N GLU A 17 21.88 -0.25 -13.80
CA GLU A 17 21.85 0.85 -12.83
C GLU A 17 21.98 2.22 -13.51
N ILE A 18 22.92 2.37 -14.46
CA ILE A 18 23.10 3.61 -15.23
C ILE A 18 21.83 3.95 -16.02
N LYS A 19 21.18 2.93 -16.61
CA LYS A 19 19.93 3.13 -17.35
C LYS A 19 18.81 3.57 -16.41
N GLU A 20 18.63 2.89 -15.27
CA GLU A 20 17.61 3.26 -14.27
C GLU A 20 17.82 4.69 -13.74
N ALA A 21 19.06 5.09 -13.45
CA ALA A 21 19.40 6.45 -13.03
C ALA A 21 19.00 7.49 -14.09
N LYS A 22 19.29 7.23 -15.37
CA LYS A 22 18.90 8.11 -16.47
C LYS A 22 17.39 8.23 -16.65
N TYR A 23 16.65 7.13 -16.46
CA TYR A 23 15.18 7.19 -16.46
C TYR A 23 14.63 8.03 -15.31
N MET A 24 15.21 7.89 -14.11
CA MET A 24 14.81 8.69 -12.95
C MET A 24 15.08 10.18 -13.15
N GLU A 25 16.18 10.55 -13.80
CA GLU A 25 16.50 11.93 -14.16
C GLU A 25 15.44 12.53 -15.10
N VAL A 26 15.03 11.81 -16.14
CA VAL A 26 13.99 12.25 -17.08
C VAL A 26 12.64 12.41 -16.36
N ILE A 27 12.32 11.53 -15.42
CA ILE A 27 11.07 11.61 -14.63
C ILE A 27 11.10 12.84 -13.72
N ASP A 28 12.19 13.08 -12.98
CA ASP A 28 12.27 14.27 -12.11
C ASP A 28 12.18 15.56 -12.91
N GLU A 29 12.86 15.64 -14.05
CA GLU A 29 12.78 16.83 -14.90
C GLU A 29 11.39 16.98 -15.55
N GLY A 30 10.72 15.88 -15.88
CA GLY A 30 9.33 15.87 -16.29
C GLY A 30 8.40 16.45 -15.22
N ILE A 31 8.56 16.01 -13.96
CA ILE A 31 7.82 16.55 -12.81
C ILE A 31 8.12 18.05 -12.65
N ASN A 32 9.39 18.46 -12.71
CA ASN A 32 9.79 19.87 -12.64
C ASN A 32 9.11 20.70 -13.74
N ALA A 33 9.07 20.18 -14.97
CA ALA A 33 8.45 20.86 -16.09
C ALA A 33 6.95 21.10 -15.87
N LEU A 34 6.21 20.11 -15.34
CA LEU A 34 4.79 20.24 -15.02
C LEU A 34 4.52 21.33 -13.97
N VAL A 35 5.37 21.43 -12.95
CA VAL A 35 5.26 22.47 -11.91
C VAL A 35 5.64 23.84 -12.47
N ARG A 36 6.74 23.95 -13.24
CA ARG A 36 7.15 25.23 -13.86
C ARG A 36 6.11 25.77 -14.85
N GLN A 37 5.38 24.88 -15.53
CA GLN A 37 4.28 25.25 -16.41
C GLN A 37 2.97 25.56 -15.66
N ASN A 38 2.99 25.50 -14.32
CA ASN A 38 1.84 25.77 -13.45
C ASN A 38 0.64 24.84 -13.73
N ILE A 39 0.90 23.64 -14.26
CA ILE A 39 -0.11 22.57 -14.45
C ILE A 39 -0.43 21.94 -13.10
N TYR A 40 0.59 21.78 -12.25
CA TYR A 40 0.48 21.35 -10.86
C TYR A 40 1.13 22.39 -9.96
N SER A 41 0.62 22.52 -8.73
CA SER A 41 1.09 23.49 -7.74
C SER A 41 2.40 23.07 -7.07
N SER A 42 2.71 21.77 -7.09
CA SER A 42 3.89 21.20 -6.41
C SER A 42 4.25 19.82 -6.97
N LYS A 43 5.47 19.35 -6.66
CA LYS A 43 5.89 17.98 -6.98
C LYS A 43 5.02 16.95 -6.25
N GLU A 44 4.66 17.26 -5.01
CA GLU A 44 3.84 16.43 -4.14
C GLU A 44 2.46 16.19 -4.76
N GLU A 45 1.88 17.20 -5.40
CA GLU A 45 0.61 17.08 -6.11
C GLU A 45 0.72 16.15 -7.32
N VAL A 46 1.78 16.29 -8.13
CA VAL A 46 2.06 15.38 -9.27
C VAL A 46 2.19 13.94 -8.79
N ILE A 47 2.95 13.71 -7.73
CA ILE A 47 3.17 12.37 -7.16
C ILE A 47 1.85 11.81 -6.61
N THR A 48 1.06 12.64 -5.91
CA THR A 48 -0.24 12.23 -5.36
C THR A 48 -1.19 11.78 -6.47
N ASP A 49 -1.26 12.54 -7.56
CA ASP A 49 -2.09 12.19 -8.73
C ASP A 49 -1.58 10.92 -9.42
N ALA A 50 -0.27 10.79 -9.60
CA ALA A 50 0.34 9.59 -10.18
C ALA A 50 0.06 8.33 -9.34
N VAL A 51 0.16 8.43 -8.00
CA VAL A 51 -0.18 7.33 -7.09
C VAL A 51 -1.67 7.02 -7.17
N ARG A 52 -2.55 8.03 -7.20
CA ARG A 52 -4.00 7.81 -7.35
C ARG A 52 -4.30 7.07 -8.65
N ALA A 53 -3.75 7.53 -9.77
CA ALA A 53 -3.90 6.89 -11.07
C ALA A 53 -3.38 5.44 -11.07
N LEU A 54 -2.23 5.19 -10.43
CA LEU A 54 -1.69 3.84 -10.26
C LEU A 54 -2.64 2.92 -9.47
N LEU A 55 -3.23 3.43 -8.38
CA LEU A 55 -4.15 2.66 -7.55
C LEU A 55 -5.49 2.41 -8.24
N GLU A 56 -5.94 3.30 -9.14
CA GLU A 56 -7.10 3.05 -10.01
C GLU A 56 -6.79 1.98 -11.06
N LEU A 57 -5.61 2.03 -11.69
CA LEU A 57 -5.18 1.04 -12.68
C LEU A 57 -4.88 -0.34 -12.06
N LYS A 58 -4.47 -0.37 -10.79
CA LYS A 58 -4.14 -1.60 -10.04
C LYS A 58 -4.84 -1.60 -8.68
N PRO A 59 -6.17 -1.83 -8.63
CA PRO A 59 -6.95 -1.80 -7.38
C PRO A 59 -6.45 -2.79 -6.32
N GLY A 60 -5.84 -3.91 -6.74
CA GLY A 60 -5.20 -4.86 -5.82
C GLY A 60 -4.14 -4.23 -4.90
N LEU A 61 -3.48 -3.15 -5.33
CA LEU A 61 -2.54 -2.42 -4.48
C LEU A 61 -3.24 -1.70 -3.32
N LYS A 62 -4.50 -1.26 -3.48
CA LYS A 62 -5.31 -0.70 -2.39
C LYS A 62 -5.51 -1.74 -1.27
N ILE A 63 -5.74 -3.00 -1.65
CA ILE A 63 -5.86 -4.12 -0.71
C ILE A 63 -4.54 -4.36 0.04
N GLU A 64 -3.40 -4.38 -0.66
CA GLU A 64 -2.09 -4.57 -0.03
C GLU A 64 -1.75 -3.43 0.96
N ILE A 65 -2.04 -2.19 0.58
CA ILE A 65 -1.88 -1.02 1.45
C ILE A 65 -2.77 -1.14 2.69
N ALA A 66 -4.06 -1.45 2.50
CA ALA A 66 -5.01 -1.60 3.59
C ALA A 66 -4.58 -2.69 4.59
N ILE A 67 -4.13 -3.85 4.09
CA ILE A 67 -3.61 -4.94 4.90
C ILE A 67 -2.38 -4.50 5.69
N ASN A 68 -1.44 -3.82 5.03
CA ASN A 68 -0.23 -3.32 5.70
C ASN A 68 -0.58 -2.35 6.83
N LEU A 69 -1.43 -1.36 6.55
CA LEU A 69 -1.86 -0.36 7.52
C LEU A 69 -2.59 -1.00 8.72
N TYR A 70 -3.45 -1.99 8.46
CA TYR A 70 -4.14 -2.74 9.51
C TYR A 70 -3.16 -3.53 10.38
N LYS A 71 -2.28 -4.34 9.76
CA LYS A 71 -1.28 -5.17 10.47
C LYS A 71 -0.35 -4.32 11.35
N ASN A 72 -0.03 -3.12 10.89
CA ASN A 72 0.82 -2.17 11.60
C ASN A 72 0.05 -1.27 12.59
N ARG A 73 -1.23 -1.57 12.86
CA ARG A 73 -2.11 -0.82 13.77
C ARG A 73 -2.18 0.69 13.46
N LYS A 74 -1.99 1.06 12.19
CA LYS A 74 -2.09 2.46 11.74
C LYS A 74 -3.53 2.89 11.52
N VAL A 75 -4.41 1.93 11.24
CA VAL A 75 -5.83 2.15 11.00
C VAL A 75 -6.66 1.04 11.65
N SER A 76 -7.94 1.33 11.93
CA SER A 76 -8.89 0.32 12.37
C SER A 76 -9.24 -0.66 11.25
N LEU A 77 -9.86 -1.80 11.59
CA LEU A 77 -10.34 -2.76 10.60
C LEU A 77 -11.32 -2.12 9.60
N TRP A 78 -12.22 -1.27 10.08
CA TRP A 78 -13.16 -0.52 9.24
C TRP A 78 -12.45 0.41 8.27
N LYS A 79 -11.48 1.19 8.76
CA LYS A 79 -10.73 2.13 7.91
C LYS A 79 -9.84 1.41 6.90
N ALA A 80 -9.35 0.21 7.23
CA ALA A 80 -8.64 -0.64 6.29
C ALA A 80 -9.57 -1.14 5.16
N ALA A 81 -10.78 -1.63 5.49
CA ALA A 81 -11.76 -2.05 4.49
C ALA A 81 -12.13 -0.91 3.52
N GLU A 82 -12.39 0.29 4.05
CA GLU A 82 -12.63 1.49 3.25
C GLU A 82 -11.43 1.81 2.33
N THR A 83 -10.20 1.76 2.87
CA THR A 83 -8.97 1.98 2.08
C THR A 83 -8.83 0.98 0.94
N ALA A 84 -9.24 -0.28 1.17
CA ALA A 84 -9.23 -1.32 0.17
C ALA A 84 -10.33 -1.15 -0.90
N GLY A 85 -11.32 -0.28 -0.67
CA GLY A 85 -12.51 -0.16 -1.51
C GLY A 85 -13.47 -1.34 -1.36
N LEU A 86 -13.52 -1.96 -0.18
CA LEU A 86 -14.28 -3.19 0.09
C LEU A 86 -15.25 -3.01 1.25
N GLY A 87 -16.29 -3.86 1.26
CA GLY A 87 -17.11 -4.06 2.43
C GLY A 87 -16.34 -4.71 3.58
N MET A 88 -16.82 -4.51 4.80
CA MET A 88 -16.19 -5.04 6.02
C MET A 88 -16.06 -6.57 6.01
N GLU A 89 -17.08 -7.28 5.52
CA GLU A 89 -17.05 -8.75 5.46
C GLU A 89 -16.05 -9.26 4.40
N GLU A 90 -16.05 -8.68 3.21
CA GLU A 90 -15.09 -9.01 2.15
C GLU A 90 -13.64 -8.81 2.62
N PHE A 91 -13.39 -7.71 3.34
CA PHE A 91 -12.05 -7.45 3.87
C PHE A 91 -11.64 -8.48 4.94
N LYS A 92 -12.57 -8.91 5.81
CA LYS A 92 -12.30 -9.99 6.79
C LYS A 92 -12.00 -11.32 6.11
N GLU A 93 -12.70 -11.65 5.03
CA GLU A 93 -12.43 -12.86 4.24
C GLU A 93 -11.00 -12.85 3.68
N ILE A 94 -10.56 -11.71 3.13
CA ILE A 94 -9.19 -11.55 2.63
C ILE A 94 -8.16 -11.72 3.76
N LEU A 95 -8.41 -11.12 4.92
CA LEU A 95 -7.52 -11.29 6.08
C LEU A 95 -7.46 -12.75 6.53
N SER A 96 -8.61 -13.43 6.60
CA SER A 96 -8.72 -14.84 6.97
C SER A 96 -7.99 -15.75 5.98
N ALA A 97 -8.21 -15.57 4.68
CA ALA A 97 -7.54 -16.32 3.60
C ALA A 97 -6.01 -16.16 3.64
N ARG A 98 -5.52 -15.03 4.19
CA ARG A 98 -4.09 -14.72 4.36
C ARG A 98 -3.56 -15.04 5.76
N ASN A 99 -4.33 -15.73 6.61
CA ASN A 99 -3.99 -16.06 8.00
C ASN A 99 -3.63 -14.84 8.86
N ILE A 100 -4.24 -13.69 8.58
CA ILE A 100 -4.07 -12.47 9.36
C ILE A 100 -5.17 -12.46 10.43
N LYS A 101 -4.76 -12.51 11.70
CA LYS A 101 -5.69 -12.49 12.82
C LYS A 101 -6.40 -11.15 12.91
N ILE A 102 -7.73 -11.21 13.01
CA ILE A 102 -8.53 -10.05 13.36
C ILE A 102 -8.48 -9.88 14.87
N GLU A 103 -7.98 -8.75 15.34
CA GLU A 103 -8.04 -8.42 16.76
C GLU A 103 -9.48 -8.09 17.17
N ILE A 104 -10.05 -8.93 18.01
CA ILE A 104 -11.39 -8.73 18.55
C ILE A 104 -11.24 -7.86 19.80
N GLY A 105 -11.63 -6.60 19.70
CA GLY A 105 -11.68 -5.66 20.82
C GLY A 105 -12.85 -5.99 21.75
N GLY A 106 -12.75 -7.08 22.51
CA GLY A 106 -13.76 -7.45 23.48
C GLY A 106 -13.41 -8.76 24.19
N THR A 107 -13.48 -8.77 25.51
CA THR A 107 -13.42 -10.01 26.27
C THR A 107 -14.74 -10.77 26.10
N LYS A 108 -14.70 -12.11 26.23
CA LYS A 108 -15.91 -12.93 26.26
C LYS A 108 -16.82 -12.47 27.40
N GLU A 109 -16.24 -12.11 28.53
CA GLU A 109 -16.89 -11.57 29.72
C GLU A 109 -17.59 -10.23 29.44
N GLY A 110 -16.90 -9.28 28.80
CA GLY A 110 -17.50 -8.00 28.41
C GLY A 110 -18.62 -8.16 27.40
N SER A 111 -18.52 -9.16 26.51
CA SER A 111 -19.58 -9.49 25.56
C SER A 111 -20.79 -10.12 26.26
N LYS A 112 -20.58 -11.03 27.22
CA LYS A 112 -21.64 -11.60 28.06
C LYS A 112 -22.32 -10.53 28.91
N GLN A 113 -21.57 -9.57 29.45
CA GLN A 113 -22.14 -8.50 30.27
C GLN A 113 -23.06 -7.60 29.46
N ARG A 114 -22.65 -7.17 28.25
CA ARG A 114 -23.51 -6.40 27.35
C ARG A 114 -24.80 -7.14 26.96
N ILE A 115 -24.74 -8.47 26.81
CA ILE A 115 -25.92 -9.29 26.55
C ILE A 115 -26.84 -9.31 27.77
N LYS A 116 -26.31 -9.43 29.00
CA LYS A 116 -27.10 -9.34 30.23
C LYS A 116 -27.78 -7.98 30.38
N ASP A 117 -27.01 -6.91 30.20
CA ASP A 117 -27.50 -5.53 30.32
C ASP A 117 -28.60 -5.22 29.29
N ALA A 118 -28.47 -5.73 28.05
CA ALA A 118 -29.47 -5.56 26.99
C ALA A 118 -30.73 -6.43 27.18
N LEU A 119 -30.61 -7.55 27.89
CA LEU A 119 -31.73 -8.44 28.23
C LEU A 119 -32.39 -8.08 29.56
N GLY A 120 -31.91 -7.04 30.26
CA GLY A 120 -32.48 -6.57 31.52
C GLY A 120 -32.43 -7.59 32.67
N ALA A 121 -31.43 -8.49 32.66
CA ALA A 121 -31.28 -9.57 33.64
C ALA A 121 -29.98 -9.46 34.45
#